data_AF-A0A849K0W3-F1
#
_entry.id   AF-A0A849K0W3-F1
#
_cell.length_a   1.000
_cell.length_b   1.000
_cell.length_c   1.000
_cell.angle_alpha   90.00
_cell.angle_beta   90.00
_cell.angle_gamma   90.00
#
_symmetry.space_group_name_H-M   'P 1'
#
loop_
_entity.id
_entity.type
_entity.pdbx_description
1 polymer ?
#
loop_
_entity_poly.entity_id
_entity_poly.type
_entity_poly.pdbx_seq_one_letter_code
_entity_poly.pdbx_strand_id
1 'polypeptide(L)'
;MPEQLTKHPEVTLQVLRSAGAQCGEGAPQAILTQCPPARFCKLPGGEVCVYGLADAPRMTQLSTTDWQAVQQALRPAAPPSNAFGTQDLALAGGALAVGLVLGVLLTRLGRRAAHKE
;
A
#
# COMPACT_ATOMS: atom_id res chain seq x y z
N MET A 1 2.58 -20.71 -18.38
CA MET A 1 1.13 -20.59 -18.65
C MET A 1 0.85 -19.12 -18.88
N PRO A 2 0.86 -18.58 -20.11
CA PRO A 2 0.80 -17.12 -20.28
C PRO A 2 -0.46 -16.51 -19.62
N GLU A 3 -0.25 -15.74 -18.57
CA GLU A 3 -1.30 -14.98 -17.88
C GLU A 3 -0.99 -13.49 -17.99
N GLN A 4 -1.98 -12.70 -18.36
CA GLN A 4 -1.90 -11.24 -18.44
C GLN A 4 -2.81 -10.63 -17.39
N LEU A 5 -2.27 -9.71 -16.59
CA LEU A 5 -3.05 -8.87 -15.68
C LEU A 5 -3.30 -7.50 -16.32
N THR A 6 -4.55 -7.03 -16.27
CA THR A 6 -4.95 -5.73 -16.82
C THR A 6 -6.03 -5.09 -15.96
N LYS A 7 -6.12 -3.76 -16.01
CA LYS A 7 -7.23 -3.01 -15.40
C LYS A 7 -8.55 -3.20 -16.17
N HIS A 8 -8.48 -3.58 -17.45
CA HIS A 8 -9.64 -3.66 -18.34
C HIS A 8 -9.70 -5.02 -19.06
N PRO A 9 -9.92 -6.13 -18.32
CA PRO A 9 -9.88 -7.46 -18.91
C PRO A 9 -10.94 -7.63 -20.01
N GLU A 10 -12.13 -7.05 -19.86
CA GLU A 10 -13.20 -7.14 -20.87
C GLU A 10 -12.79 -6.48 -22.20
N VAL A 11 -12.12 -5.33 -22.14
CA VAL A 11 -11.60 -4.62 -23.33
C VAL A 11 -10.49 -5.42 -23.96
N THR A 12 -9.55 -5.96 -23.17
CA THR A 12 -8.48 -6.81 -23.69
C THR A 12 -9.04 -8.05 -24.39
N LEU A 13 -10.02 -8.73 -23.79
CA LEU A 13 -10.69 -9.88 -24.41
C LEU A 13 -11.37 -9.47 -25.72
N GLN A 14 -12.00 -8.29 -25.78
CA GLN A 14 -12.61 -7.77 -27.01
C GLN A 14 -11.58 -7.50 -28.11
N VAL A 15 -10.44 -6.89 -27.77
CA VAL A 15 -9.34 -6.68 -28.72
C VAL A 15 -8.81 -8.00 -29.25
N LEU A 16 -8.59 -8.99 -28.39
CA LEU A 16 -8.16 -10.32 -28.79
C LEU A 16 -9.17 -11.00 -29.72
N ARG A 17 -10.48 -10.91 -29.41
CA ARG A 17 -11.53 -11.40 -30.32
C ARG A 17 -11.49 -10.72 -31.69
N SER A 18 -11.31 -9.40 -31.73
CA SER A 18 -11.19 -8.66 -32.99
C SER A 18 -9.97 -9.07 -33.83
N ALA A 19 -8.94 -9.63 -33.18
CA ALA A 19 -7.76 -10.20 -33.82
C ALA A 19 -7.91 -11.70 -34.16
N GLY A 20 -9.11 -12.28 -34.01
CA GLY A 20 -9.41 -13.67 -34.36
C GLY A 20 -9.21 -14.69 -33.24
N ALA A 21 -9.00 -14.24 -31.99
CA ALA A 21 -8.96 -15.15 -30.85
C ALA A 21 -10.37 -15.59 -30.42
N GLN A 22 -10.51 -16.83 -29.96
CA GLN A 22 -11.74 -17.34 -29.34
C GLN A 22 -11.64 -17.13 -27.82
N CYS A 23 -12.37 -16.17 -27.29
CA CYS A 23 -12.23 -15.72 -25.90
C CYS A 23 -13.53 -15.75 -25.13
N GLY A 24 -13.57 -16.44 -23.99
CA GLY A 24 -14.75 -16.51 -23.14
C GLY A 24 -15.87 -17.43 -23.66
N GLU A 25 -15.59 -18.18 -24.72
CA GLU A 25 -16.58 -19.00 -25.46
C GLU A 25 -16.47 -20.50 -25.12
N GLY A 26 -15.65 -20.87 -24.14
CA GLY A 26 -15.44 -22.28 -23.77
C GLY A 26 -14.61 -23.07 -24.79
N ALA A 27 -13.77 -22.39 -25.57
CA ALA A 27 -12.83 -23.05 -26.48
C ALA A 27 -11.95 -24.07 -25.72
N PRO A 28 -11.61 -25.22 -26.32
CA PRO A 28 -10.81 -26.24 -25.66
C PRO A 28 -9.46 -25.70 -25.20
N GLN A 29 -9.17 -25.86 -23.91
CA GLN A 29 -7.92 -25.49 -23.26
C GLN A 29 -6.94 -26.66 -23.32
N ALA A 30 -5.88 -26.54 -24.10
CA ALA A 30 -4.85 -27.57 -24.24
C ALA A 30 -3.66 -27.33 -23.31
N ILE A 31 -3.35 -26.07 -22.97
CA ILE A 31 -2.18 -25.67 -22.19
C ILE A 31 -2.59 -25.02 -20.88
N LEU A 32 -3.59 -24.13 -20.89
CA LEU A 32 -4.00 -23.35 -19.73
C LEU A 32 -5.23 -23.93 -19.04
N THR A 33 -5.18 -25.20 -18.64
CA THR A 33 -6.34 -25.94 -18.09
C THR A 33 -6.92 -25.39 -16.78
N GLN A 34 -6.17 -24.53 -16.08
CA GLN A 34 -6.60 -23.87 -14.85
C GLN A 34 -7.22 -22.49 -15.12
N CYS A 35 -7.25 -22.06 -16.39
CA CYS A 35 -7.80 -20.78 -16.78
C CYS A 35 -9.32 -20.78 -16.64
N PRO A 36 -9.91 -19.82 -15.90
CA PRO A 36 -11.36 -19.68 -15.88
C PRO A 36 -11.88 -19.50 -17.32
N PRO A 37 -12.91 -20.24 -17.76
CA PRO A 37 -13.37 -20.20 -19.14
C PRO A 37 -13.69 -18.81 -19.67
N ALA A 38 -14.26 -17.93 -18.81
CA ALA A 38 -14.57 -16.54 -19.15
C ALA A 38 -13.33 -15.64 -19.37
N ARG A 39 -12.16 -16.06 -18.89
CA ARG A 39 -10.88 -15.33 -18.98
C ARG A 39 -9.91 -15.96 -19.98
N PHE A 40 -10.24 -17.14 -20.47
CA PHE A 40 -9.44 -17.88 -21.43
C PHE A 40 -9.62 -17.35 -22.85
N CYS A 41 -8.49 -17.23 -23.56
CA CYS A 41 -8.43 -16.95 -24.98
C CYS A 41 -7.58 -17.99 -25.70
N LYS A 42 -8.12 -18.58 -26.76
CA LYS A 42 -7.38 -19.37 -27.74
C LYS A 42 -7.04 -18.49 -28.94
N LEU A 43 -5.74 -18.31 -29.20
CA LEU A 43 -5.19 -17.58 -30.32
C LEU A 43 -4.64 -18.55 -31.37
N PRO A 44 -4.43 -18.11 -32.63
CA PRO A 44 -3.75 -18.92 -33.64
C PRO A 44 -2.36 -19.41 -33.19
N GLY A 45 -1.65 -18.60 -32.40
CA GLY A 45 -0.29 -18.90 -31.93
C GLY A 45 -0.19 -19.50 -30.52
N GLY A 46 -1.30 -19.73 -29.82
CA GLY A 46 -1.26 -20.26 -28.45
C GLY A 46 -2.45 -19.89 -27.58
N GLU A 47 -2.27 -19.93 -26.27
CA GLU A 47 -3.30 -19.69 -25.27
C GLU A 47 -2.86 -18.61 -24.29
N VAL A 48 -3.81 -17.78 -23.84
CA VAL A 48 -3.56 -16.76 -22.80
C VAL A 48 -4.76 -16.65 -21.86
N CYS A 49 -4.50 -16.43 -20.58
CA CYS A 49 -5.50 -16.00 -19.61
C CYS A 49 -5.43 -14.49 -19.42
N VAL A 50 -6.56 -13.81 -19.52
CA VAL A 50 -6.66 -12.36 -19.26
C VAL A 50 -7.39 -12.13 -17.95
N TYR A 51 -6.67 -11.65 -16.95
CA TYR A 51 -7.20 -11.39 -15.61
C TYR A 51 -7.37 -9.89 -15.34
N GLY A 52 -8.39 -9.58 -14.54
CA GLY A 52 -8.56 -8.27 -13.90
C GLY A 52 -7.86 -8.20 -12.55
N LEU A 53 -7.74 -6.99 -11.99
CA LEU A 53 -7.18 -6.80 -10.65
C LEU A 53 -7.91 -7.61 -9.56
N ALA A 54 -9.24 -7.74 -9.66
CA ALA A 54 -10.04 -8.54 -8.72
C ALA A 54 -9.77 -10.05 -8.81
N ASP A 55 -9.32 -10.52 -9.98
CA ASP A 55 -8.99 -11.93 -10.22
C ASP A 55 -7.47 -12.20 -10.05
N ALA A 56 -6.64 -11.19 -9.76
CA ALA A 56 -5.20 -11.35 -9.61
C ALA A 56 -4.76 -12.47 -8.64
N PRO A 57 -5.46 -12.72 -7.50
CA PRO A 57 -5.10 -13.84 -6.61
C PRO A 57 -5.31 -15.23 -7.21
N ARG A 58 -6.04 -15.36 -8.33
CA ARG A 58 -6.27 -16.62 -9.04
C ARG A 58 -5.19 -16.92 -10.07
N MET A 59 -4.29 -15.97 -10.31
CA MET A 59 -3.13 -16.17 -11.18
C MET A 59 -2.22 -17.23 -10.58
N THR A 60 -1.66 -18.06 -11.44
CA THR A 60 -0.77 -19.18 -11.08
C THR A 60 0.69 -18.83 -11.30
N GLN A 61 0.98 -17.86 -12.18
CA GLN A 61 2.35 -17.45 -12.50
C GLN A 61 2.91 -16.39 -11.54
N LEU A 62 2.05 -15.68 -10.80
CA LEU A 62 2.48 -14.67 -9.83
C LEU A 62 2.28 -15.21 -8.41
N SER A 63 3.38 -15.43 -7.71
CA SER A 63 3.40 -15.89 -6.33
C SER A 63 3.12 -14.76 -5.34
N THR A 64 2.82 -15.11 -4.09
CA THR A 64 2.72 -14.14 -2.99
C THR A 64 4.01 -13.31 -2.84
N THR A 65 5.17 -13.92 -3.08
CA THR A 65 6.47 -13.23 -3.00
C THR A 65 6.62 -12.17 -4.09
N ASP A 66 6.15 -12.44 -5.31
CA ASP A 66 6.15 -11.46 -6.41
C ASP A 66 5.27 -10.25 -6.07
N TRP A 67 4.10 -10.51 -5.48
CA TRP A 67 3.19 -9.46 -5.00
C TRP A 67 3.81 -8.61 -3.89
N GLN A 68 4.55 -9.23 -2.97
CA GLN A 68 5.27 -8.50 -1.93
C GLN A 68 6.38 -7.62 -2.51
N ALA A 69 7.11 -8.12 -3.52
CA ALA A 69 8.14 -7.35 -4.20
C ALA A 69 7.55 -6.10 -4.89
N VAL A 70 6.40 -6.24 -5.56
CA VAL A 70 5.69 -5.10 -6.16
C VAL A 70 5.26 -4.09 -5.08
N GLN A 71 4.69 -4.56 -3.96
CA GLN A 71 4.29 -3.67 -2.86
C GLN A 71 5.48 -2.91 -2.28
N GLN A 72 6.63 -3.57 -2.11
CA GLN A 72 7.86 -2.94 -1.62
C GLN A 72 8.38 -1.90 -2.60
N ALA A 73 8.36 -2.19 -3.91
CA ALA A 73 8.78 -1.25 -4.94
C ALA A 73 7.87 0.00 -5.01
N LEU A 74 6.59 -0.16 -4.65
CA LEU A 74 5.62 0.94 -4.63
C LEU A 74 5.57 1.70 -3.30
N ARG A 75 6.33 1.28 -2.27
CA ARG A 75 6.36 2.01 -1.00
C ARG A 75 6.93 3.40 -1.23
N PRO A 76 6.19 4.48 -0.90
CA PRO A 76 6.75 5.81 -0.90
C PRO A 76 7.98 5.83 0.01
N ALA A 77 9.03 6.53 -0.40
CA ALA A 77 10.12 6.84 0.50
C ALA A 77 9.51 7.50 1.74
N ALA A 78 9.82 6.96 2.93
CA ALA A 78 9.34 7.56 4.17
C ALA A 78 9.77 9.03 4.17
N PRO A 79 8.87 9.99 4.47
CA PRO A 79 9.30 11.35 4.69
C PRO A 79 10.38 11.33 5.78
N PRO A 80 11.40 12.20 5.72
CA PRO A 80 12.39 12.28 6.78
C PRO A 80 11.64 12.46 8.09
N SER A 81 11.70 11.44 8.94
CA SER A 81 11.16 11.52 10.27
C SER A 81 11.97 12.59 10.99
N ASN A 82 11.37 13.76 11.21
CA ASN A 82 11.81 14.69 12.23
C ASN A 82 11.61 13.96 13.56
N ALA A 83 12.56 13.09 13.90
CA ALA A 83 12.62 12.49 15.20
C ALA A 83 12.80 13.65 16.17
N PHE A 84 11.70 14.03 16.84
CA PHE A 84 11.77 14.85 18.03
C PHE A 84 12.75 14.16 18.96
N GLY A 85 13.95 14.71 19.04
CA GLY A 85 15.04 14.10 19.75
C GLY A 85 14.70 14.06 21.23
N THR A 86 15.29 13.13 21.96
CA THR A 86 15.29 13.17 23.44
C THR A 86 15.79 14.52 23.97
N GLN A 87 16.58 15.26 23.18
CA GLN A 87 17.02 16.62 23.44
C GLN A 87 15.88 17.65 23.41
N ASP A 88 14.93 17.53 22.47
CA ASP A 88 13.78 18.43 22.37
C ASP A 88 12.83 18.25 23.56
N LEU A 89 12.63 16.99 23.97
CA LEU A 89 11.85 16.63 25.16
C LEU A 89 12.54 17.07 26.47
N ALA A 90 13.87 16.97 26.55
CA ALA A 90 14.63 17.40 27.73
C ALA A 90 14.58 18.93 27.91
N LEU A 91 14.69 19.69 26.81
CA LEU A 91 14.60 21.15 26.84
C LEU A 91 13.18 21.63 27.20
N ALA A 92 12.15 20.99 26.65
CA ALA A 92 10.76 21.30 26.98
C ALA A 92 10.43 20.97 28.45
N GLY A 93 10.88 19.81 28.94
CA GLY A 93 10.70 19.40 30.34
C GLY A 93 11.44 20.31 31.34
N GLY A 94 12.67 20.72 31.00
CA GLY A 94 13.46 21.64 31.82
C GLY A 94 12.83 23.01 31.96
N ALA A 95 12.32 23.58 30.87
CA ALA A 95 11.69 24.91 30.88
C ALA A 95 10.42 24.95 31.75
N LEU A 96 9.59 23.89 31.70
CA LEU A 96 8.39 23.78 32.53
C LEU A 96 8.72 23.66 34.02
N ALA A 97 9.72 22.84 34.38
CA ALA A 97 10.13 22.68 35.77
C ALA A 97 10.68 23.99 36.35
N VAL A 98 11.51 24.71 35.61
CA VAL A 98 12.05 26.01 36.03
C VAL A 98 10.94 27.05 36.18
N GLY A 99 10.03 27.14 35.21
CA GLY A 99 8.88 28.05 35.28
C GLY A 99 7.99 27.79 36.49
N LEU A 100 7.73 26.53 36.81
CA LEU A 100 6.89 26.14 37.95
C LEU A 100 7.57 26.45 39.29
N VAL A 101 8.87 26.19 39.41
CA VAL A 101 9.65 26.53 40.61
C VAL A 101 9.71 28.04 40.83
N LEU A 102 9.99 28.83 39.78
CA LEU A 102 10.00 30.30 39.87
C LEU A 102 8.61 30.84 40.27
N GLY A 103 7.55 30.33 39.64
CA GLY A 103 6.17 30.73 39.96
C GLY A 103 5.79 30.46 41.42
N VAL A 104 6.17 29.29 41.96
CA VAL A 104 5.94 28.93 43.37
C VAL A 104 6.77 29.81 44.32
N LEU A 105 8.01 30.13 43.98
CA LEU A 105 8.87 31.01 44.79
C LEU A 105 8.33 32.44 44.83
N LEU A 106 7.96 33.01 43.68
CA LEU A 106 7.40 34.36 43.60
C LEU A 106 6.07 34.48 44.36
N THR A 107 5.18 33.50 44.23
CA THR A 107 3.91 33.49 44.99
C THR A 107 4.11 33.35 46.49
N ARG A 108 5.10 32.57 46.95
CA ARG A 108 5.43 32.45 48.38
C ARG A 108 6.07 33.71 48.95
N LEU A 109 6.95 34.37 48.20
CA LEU A 109 7.57 35.62 48.63
C LEU A 109 6.56 36.78 48.67
N GLY A 110 5.67 36.88 47.68
CA GLY A 110 4.59 37.87 47.69
C GLY A 110 3.61 37.70 48.86
N ARG A 111 3.24 36.45 49.19
CA ARG A 111 2.37 36.17 50.36
C ARG A 111 3.04 36.46 51.70
N ARG A 112 4.38 36.35 51.80
CA ARG A 112 5.13 36.71 53.02
C ARG A 112 5.26 38.23 53.17
N ALA A 113 5.37 38.97 52.08
CA ALA A 113 5.38 40.44 52.10
C ALA A 113 4.00 40.99 52.53
N ALA A 114 2.90 40.42 52.02
CA ALA A 114 1.54 40.85 52.35
C ALA A 114 1.08 40.53 53.78
N HIS A 115 1.80 39.67 54.52
CA HIS A 115 1.48 39.32 55.91
C HIS A 115 2.25 40.15 56.94
N LYS A 116 3.14 41.05 56.48
CA LYS A 116 4.02 41.87 57.31
C LYS A 116 3.60 43.35 57.36
N GLU A 117 2.46 43.68 56.74
CA GLU A 117 1.77 44.98 56.84
C GLU A 117 0.63 44.90 57.85
#